data_AF-A0A1H1QWC6-F1
#
_entry.id   AF-A0A1H1QWC6-F1
#
_cell.length_a   1.000
_cell.length_b   1.000
_cell.length_c   1.000
_cell.angle_alpha   90.00
_cell.angle_beta   90.00
_cell.angle_gamma   90.00
#
_symmetry.space_group_name_H-M   'P 1'
#
loop_
_entity.id
_entity.type
_entity.pdbx_description
1 polymer ?
#
loop_
_entity_poly.entity_id
_entity_poly.type
_entity_poly.pdbx_seq_one_letter_code
_entity_poly.pdbx_strand_id
1 'polypeptide(L)'
;MSGEHYVSVGGEVRLFVRELGDRGRDRPSLLVLHGGPDVGHSYRLPGVERLAADHHVVLFDFRGCGRSSCGLAVEELQPELVVQTRIGSSQPFPLDRSTCSDSRPGDGLQPRSWSAILRMSGG
;
A
#
# COMPACT_ATOMS: atom_id res chain seq x y z
N MET A 1 -1.92 -5.15 16.97
CA MET A 1 -3.10 -4.26 17.10
C MET A 1 -3.55 -3.86 15.69
N SER A 2 -4.74 -3.29 15.49
CA SER A 2 -5.17 -2.73 14.20
C SER A 2 -5.48 -1.25 14.36
N GLY A 3 -4.98 -0.41 13.44
CA GLY A 3 -5.17 1.04 13.51
C GLY A 3 -5.34 1.66 12.13
N GLU A 4 -6.04 2.79 12.08
CA GLU A 4 -6.20 3.62 10.90
C GLU A 4 -5.68 5.03 11.19
N HIS A 5 -4.95 5.62 10.26
CA HIS A 5 -4.47 6.98 10.39
C HIS A 5 -4.18 7.61 9.03
N TYR A 6 -3.85 8.90 9.03
CA TYR A 6 -3.43 9.63 7.84
C TYR A 6 -1.95 9.99 7.95
N VAL A 7 -1.24 9.90 6.83
CA VAL A 7 0.15 10.34 6.70
C VAL A 7 0.22 11.48 5.67
N SER A 8 0.80 12.62 6.07
CA SER A 8 1.06 13.72 5.14
C SER A 8 2.34 13.45 4.33
N VAL A 9 2.26 13.56 3.01
CA VAL A 9 3.37 13.38 2.07
C VAL A 9 3.50 14.65 1.24
N GLY A 10 4.70 15.25 1.21
CA GLY A 10 4.92 16.49 0.46
C GLY A 10 4.12 17.70 0.98
N GLY A 11 3.64 17.67 2.22
CA GLY A 11 2.93 18.78 2.87
C GLY A 11 1.42 18.84 2.62
N GLU A 12 0.97 18.61 1.39
CA GLU A 12 -0.44 18.83 1.00
C GLU A 12 -1.24 17.54 0.78
N VAL A 13 -0.57 16.46 0.38
CA VAL A 13 -1.21 15.16 0.13
C VAL A 13 -1.33 14.38 1.42
N ARG A 14 -2.55 13.91 1.74
CA ARG A 14 -2.80 13.00 2.87
C ARG A 14 -3.11 11.60 2.33
N LEU A 15 -2.34 10.63 2.79
CA LEU A 15 -2.57 9.22 2.47
C LEU A 15 -3.28 8.54 3.62
N PHE A 16 -4.35 7.83 3.31
CA PHE A 16 -5.04 6.98 4.26
C PHE A 16 -4.28 5.66 4.43
N VAL A 17 -3.89 5.35 5.66
CA VAL A 17 -3.09 4.18 6.03
C VAL A 17 -3.85 3.32 7.03
N ARG A 18 -3.80 2.01 6.83
CA ARG A 18 -4.26 1.00 7.79
C ARG A 18 -3.11 0.07 8.16
N GLU A 19 -2.91 -0.12 9.45
CA GLU A 19 -1.91 -1.04 9.99
C GLU A 19 -2.60 -2.21 10.70
N LEU A 20 -2.07 -3.41 10.49
CA LEU A 20 -2.50 -4.65 11.13
C LEU A 20 -1.29 -5.35 11.78
N GLY A 21 -1.50 -5.95 12.94
CA GLY A 21 -0.42 -6.60 13.69
C GLY A 21 0.44 -5.59 14.45
N ASP A 22 1.44 -6.07 15.18
CA ASP A 22 2.34 -5.20 15.96
C ASP A 22 3.70 -5.12 15.29
N ARG A 23 4.30 -3.93 15.28
CA ARG A 23 5.72 -3.78 14.95
C ARG A 23 6.55 -4.52 15.99
N GLY A 24 7.52 -5.30 15.52
CA GLY A 24 8.43 -6.02 16.41
C GLY A 24 9.68 -6.47 15.66
N ARG A 25 10.78 -6.64 16.40
CA ARG A 25 12.07 -7.07 15.82
C ARG A 25 11.97 -8.40 15.09
N ASP A 26 11.15 -9.32 15.61
CA ASP A 26 10.94 -10.65 15.03
C ASP A 26 9.68 -10.71 14.15
N ARG A 27 9.05 -9.55 13.85
CA ARG A 27 7.83 -9.43 13.05
C ARG A 27 8.10 -8.57 11.81
N PRO A 28 8.41 -9.18 10.65
CA PRO A 28 8.74 -8.41 9.46
C PRO A 28 7.57 -7.52 9.04
N SER A 29 7.89 -6.33 8.55
CA SER A 29 6.87 -5.42 8.04
C SER A 29 6.58 -5.72 6.56
N LEU A 30 5.30 -5.72 6.18
CA LEU A 30 4.82 -5.91 4.82
C LEU A 30 4.05 -4.67 4.38
N LEU A 31 4.35 -4.14 3.19
CA LEU A 31 3.57 -3.10 2.54
C LEU A 31 2.71 -3.73 1.45
N VAL A 32 1.40 -3.53 1.53
CA VAL A 32 0.43 -4.06 0.56
C VAL A 32 -0.05 -2.91 -0.33
N LEU A 33 0.23 -3.04 -1.62
CA LEU A 33 -0.20 -2.11 -2.65
C LEU A 33 -1.48 -2.62 -3.30
N HIS A 34 -2.52 -1.79 -3.32
CA HIS A 34 -3.73 -2.10 -4.08
C HIS A 34 -3.54 -1.79 -5.57
N GLY A 35 -4.32 -2.47 -6.40
CA GLY A 35 -4.52 -2.12 -7.80
C GLY A 35 -5.92 -1.57 -8.05
N GLY A 36 -6.21 -1.39 -9.34
CA GLY A 36 -7.49 -0.87 -9.83
C GLY A 36 -7.55 0.67 -9.76
N PRO A 37 -8.27 1.31 -10.70
CA PRO A 37 -8.48 2.75 -10.65
C PRO A 37 -9.43 3.13 -9.51
N ASP A 38 -9.17 4.26 -8.85
CA ASP A 38 -10.04 4.96 -7.89
C ASP A 38 -10.46 4.21 -6.61
N VAL A 39 -10.20 2.91 -6.51
CA VAL A 39 -10.52 2.06 -5.36
C VAL A 39 -9.45 2.13 -4.28
N GLY A 40 -9.86 2.10 -3.01
CA GLY A 40 -8.95 1.96 -1.88
C GLY A 40 -8.58 0.50 -1.59
N HIS A 41 -7.71 0.28 -0.60
CA HIS A 41 -7.15 -1.03 -0.26
C HIS A 41 -8.11 -2.00 0.44
N SER A 42 -9.32 -1.57 0.80
CA SER A 42 -10.24 -2.33 1.67
C SER A 42 -10.56 -3.74 1.15
N TYR A 43 -10.62 -3.92 -0.17
CA TYR A 43 -10.87 -5.22 -0.79
C TYR A 43 -9.74 -6.24 -0.56
N ARG A 44 -8.55 -5.80 -0.13
CA ARG A 44 -7.41 -6.67 0.20
C ARG A 44 -7.46 -7.20 1.63
N LEU A 45 -8.26 -6.59 2.51
CA LEU A 45 -8.27 -6.92 3.94
C LEU A 45 -8.53 -8.42 4.20
N PRO A 46 -9.54 -9.07 3.60
CA PRO A 46 -9.78 -10.49 3.85
C PRO A 46 -8.57 -11.39 3.47
N GLY A 47 -7.78 -10.95 2.48
CA GLY A 47 -6.61 -11.70 2.00
C GLY A 47 -5.35 -11.52 2.83
N VAL A 48 -5.23 -10.41 3.59
CA VAL A 48 -3.99 -10.08 4.31
C VAL A 48 -4.13 -10.08 5.83
N GLU A 49 -5.35 -10.10 6.37
CA GLU A 49 -5.59 -10.12 7.82
C GLU A 49 -4.86 -11.25 8.54
N ARG A 50 -4.77 -12.44 7.93
CA ARG A 50 -4.06 -13.58 8.53
C ARG A 50 -2.56 -13.34 8.67
N LEU A 51 -1.95 -12.53 7.81
CA LEU A 51 -0.53 -12.17 7.90
C LEU A 51 -0.26 -11.30 9.14
N ALA A 52 -1.27 -10.65 9.70
CA ALA A 52 -1.13 -9.84 10.91
C ALA A 52 -0.84 -10.67 12.17
N ALA A 53 -0.89 -12.00 12.10
CA ALA A 53 -0.52 -12.89 13.20
C ALA A 53 0.99 -12.83 13.51
N ASP A 54 1.82 -12.81 12.47
CA ASP A 54 3.28 -12.92 12.53
C ASP A 54 4.00 -11.74 11.85
N HIS A 55 3.31 -10.96 11.04
CA HIS A 55 3.84 -9.76 10.39
C HIS A 55 3.22 -8.49 10.97
N HIS A 56 3.88 -7.37 10.67
CA HIS A 56 3.27 -6.04 10.74
C HIS A 56 2.87 -5.63 9.32
N VAL A 57 1.58 -5.48 9.04
CA VAL A 57 1.07 -5.23 7.68
C VAL A 57 0.60 -3.79 7.57
N VAL A 58 1.09 -3.09 6.56
CA VAL A 58 0.71 -1.71 6.23
C VAL A 58 0.02 -1.72 4.87
N LEU A 59 -1.19 -1.17 4.82
CA LEU A 59 -1.93 -0.88 3.60
C LEU A 59 -2.13 0.62 3.51
N PHE A 60 -2.14 1.18 2.30
CA PHE A 60 -2.52 2.57 2.10
C PHE A 60 -3.26 2.75 0.77
N ASP A 61 -4.10 3.77 0.72
CA ASP A 61 -4.76 4.18 -0.52
C ASP A 61 -3.83 5.10 -1.32
N PHE A 62 -3.69 4.85 -2.62
CA PHE A 62 -2.91 5.71 -3.52
C PHE A 62 -3.50 7.13 -3.59
N ARG A 63 -2.69 8.06 -4.07
CA ARG A 63 -3.14 9.40 -4.44
C ARG A 63 -4.29 9.30 -5.44
N GLY A 64 -5.35 10.07 -5.23
CA GLY A 64 -6.56 10.00 -6.06
C GLY A 64 -7.47 8.81 -5.77
N CYS A 65 -7.13 7.91 -4.85
CA CYS A 65 -7.89 6.69 -4.60
C CYS A 65 -8.48 6.66 -3.18
N GLY A 66 -9.64 6.01 -3.06
CA GLY A 66 -10.24 5.67 -1.77
C GLY A 66 -10.38 6.86 -0.81
N ARG A 67 -9.77 6.75 0.37
CA ARG A 67 -9.83 7.76 1.45
C ARG A 67 -8.63 8.72 1.45
N SER A 68 -7.67 8.56 0.56
CA SER A 68 -6.54 9.48 0.39
C SER A 68 -6.98 10.78 -0.30
N SER A 69 -6.09 11.77 -0.40
CA SER A 69 -6.38 13.01 -1.13
C SER A 69 -6.81 12.72 -2.58
N CYS A 70 -7.94 13.30 -2.98
CA CYS A 70 -8.53 13.19 -4.32
C CYS A 70 -8.59 14.57 -5.01
N GLY A 71 -8.89 14.57 -6.31
CA GLY A 71 -8.99 15.81 -7.10
C GLY A 71 -7.63 16.49 -7.36
N LEU A 72 -6.55 15.71 -7.33
CA LEU A 72 -5.18 16.16 -7.55
C LEU A 72 -4.92 16.39 -9.05
N ALA A 73 -3.89 17.18 -9.36
CA ALA A 73 -3.44 17.36 -10.74
C ALA A 73 -2.88 16.03 -11.30
N VAL A 74 -2.89 15.86 -12.63
CA VAL A 74 -2.44 14.60 -13.26
C VAL A 74 -0.96 14.30 -12.96
N GLU A 75 -0.16 15.35 -12.79
CA GLU A 75 1.25 15.29 -12.41
C GLU A 75 1.46 14.74 -10.98
N GLU A 76 0.44 14.79 -10.13
CA GLU A 76 0.49 14.27 -8.77
C GLU A 76 0.02 12.81 -8.66
N LEU A 77 -0.51 12.25 -9.75
CA LEU A 77 -1.00 10.87 -9.86
C LEU A 77 0.02 9.92 -10.50
N GLN A 78 1.27 10.37 -10.68
CA GLN A 78 2.30 9.61 -11.35
C GLN A 78 2.72 8.37 -10.52
N PRO A 79 2.85 7.18 -11.12
CA PRO A 79 3.22 5.94 -10.43
C PRO A 79 4.53 6.03 -9.62
N GLU A 80 5.49 6.83 -10.09
CA GLU A 80 6.78 7.06 -9.44
C GLU A 80 6.61 7.65 -8.03
N LEU A 81 5.56 8.44 -7.82
CA LEU A 81 5.25 9.05 -6.53
C LEU A 81 4.76 8.01 -5.51
N VAL A 82 4.23 6.87 -5.96
CA VAL A 82 3.92 5.72 -5.09
C VAL A 82 5.20 5.10 -4.55
N VAL A 83 6.23 4.96 -5.39
CA VAL A 83 7.55 4.42 -4.97
C VAL A 83 8.25 5.36 -4.00
N GLN A 84 8.11 6.68 -4.22
CA GLN A 84 8.70 7.71 -3.37
C GLN A 84 7.90 7.96 -2.08
N THR A 85 6.71 7.38 -1.95
CA THR A 85 5.87 7.53 -0.77
C THR A 85 6.54 6.89 0.44
N ARG A 86 6.82 7.69 1.46
CA ARG A 86 7.44 7.24 2.72
C ARG A 86 6.37 7.18 3.79
N ILE A 87 6.02 5.97 4.21
CA ILE A 87 5.06 5.71 5.30
C ILE A 87 5.85 5.24 6.51
N GLY A 88 5.88 6.05 7.56
CA GLY A 88 6.68 5.83 8.78
C GLY A 88 8.07 6.48 8.76
N SER A 89 8.88 6.21 9.79
CA SER A 89 10.21 6.80 9.95
C SER A 89 11.26 6.08 9.11
N SER A 90 11.78 6.82 8.14
CA SER A 90 13.17 6.77 7.72
C SER A 90 13.69 5.54 6.94
N GLN A 91 13.42 5.45 5.62
CA GLN A 91 14.36 5.23 4.48
C GLN A 91 13.52 5.14 3.18
N PRO A 92 14.06 5.49 1.98
CA PRO A 92 13.37 5.19 0.72
C PRO A 92 13.17 3.67 0.60
N PHE A 93 11.99 3.21 0.16
CA PHE A 93 11.71 1.79 0.01
C PHE A 93 12.49 1.23 -1.18
N PRO A 94 13.50 0.36 -0.97
CA PRO A 94 14.07 -0.42 -2.07
C PRO A 94 13.04 -1.51 -2.36
N LEU A 95 12.34 -1.40 -3.49
CA LEU A 95 11.47 -2.46 -3.97
C LEU A 95 12.36 -3.65 -4.39
N ASP A 96 12.62 -4.59 -3.49
CA ASP A 96 13.11 -5.91 -3.89
C ASP A 96 11.97 -6.65 -4.61
N ARG A 97 12.30 -7.32 -5.71
CA ARG A 97 11.37 -7.84 -6.72
C ARG A 97 10.69 -9.15 -6.28
N SER A 98 10.61 -9.42 -4.99
CA SER A 98 10.16 -10.71 -4.46
C SER A 98 8.63 -10.78 -4.37
N THR A 99 8.07 -11.61 -5.28
CA THR A 99 6.66 -12.05 -5.40
C THR A 99 5.60 -11.01 -5.82
N CYS A 100 5.56 -10.70 -7.12
CA CYS A 100 4.34 -10.22 -7.77
C CYS A 100 3.41 -11.42 -8.02
N SER A 101 2.21 -11.44 -7.44
CA SER A 101 1.16 -12.41 -7.80
C SER A 101 0.23 -11.77 -8.84
N ASP A 102 0.40 -12.16 -10.11
CA ASP A 102 -0.50 -11.80 -11.21
C ASP A 102 -1.67 -12.80 -11.22
N SER A 103 -2.81 -12.41 -10.63
CA SER A 103 -4.04 -13.20 -10.73
C SER A 103 -4.77 -12.80 -12.01
N ARG A 104 -4.67 -13.62 -13.07
CA ARG A 104 -5.47 -13.46 -14.29
C ARG A 104 -6.93 -13.90 -14.04
N PRO A 105 -7.95 -13.08 -14.36
CA PRO A 105 -9.22 -13.59 -14.84
C PRO A 105 -9.17 -13.71 -16.37
N GLY A 106 -9.91 -14.69 -16.91
CA GLY A 106 -10.19 -14.77 -18.34
C GLY A 106 -10.91 -13.51 -18.85
N ASP A 107 -10.75 -13.29 -20.15
CA ASP A 107 -11.68 -12.59 -21.04
C ASP A 107 -12.29 -11.24 -20.59
N GLY A 108 -11.66 -10.15 -21.03
CA GLY A 108 -12.36 -8.89 -21.31
C GLY A 108 -11.72 -7.65 -20.70
N LEU A 109 -11.57 -6.60 -21.51
CA LEU A 109 -11.03 -5.27 -21.19
C LEU A 109 -11.51 -4.75 -19.81
N GLN A 110 -10.69 -4.94 -18.78
CA GLN A 110 -10.73 -4.20 -17.52
C GLN A 110 -9.30 -3.73 -17.24
N PRO A 111 -9.08 -2.47 -16.80
CA PRO A 111 -7.75 -2.02 -16.42
C PRO A 111 -7.19 -2.96 -15.34
N ARG A 112 -6.00 -3.48 -15.65
CA ARG A 112 -5.28 -4.51 -14.91
C ARG A 112 -5.30 -4.22 -13.40
N SER A 113 -5.91 -5.09 -12.59
CA SER A 113 -5.78 -5.00 -11.13
C SER A 113 -4.43 -5.56 -10.70
N TRP A 114 -3.36 -4.80 -10.86
CA TRP A 114 -2.04 -5.18 -10.37
C TRP A 114 -1.95 -4.91 -8.87
N SER A 115 -1.45 -5.85 -8.08
CA SER A 115 -1.19 -5.62 -6.66
C SER A 115 0.07 -6.34 -6.23
N ALA A 116 0.72 -5.77 -5.22
CA ALA A 116 1.99 -6.27 -4.73
C ALA A 116 2.00 -6.29 -3.21
N ILE A 117 2.68 -7.28 -2.65
CA ILE A 117 3.05 -7.31 -1.23
C ILE A 117 4.56 -7.22 -1.19
N LEU A 118 5.07 -6.23 -0.49
CA LEU A 118 6.49 -5.92 -0.44
C LEU A 118 6.98 -6.11 0.98
N ARG A 119 8.06 -6.88 1.16
CA ARG A 119 8.72 -6.99 2.45
C ARG A 119 9.56 -5.75 2.69
N MET A 120 9.39 -5.15 3.86
CA MET A 120 10.16 -4.02 4.32
C MET A 120 11.41 -4.55 5.04
N SER A 121 12.59 -4.13 4.59
CA SER A 121 13.84 -4.46 5.28
C SER A 121 13.86 -3.75 6.63
N GLY A 122 14.01 -4.52 7.72
CA GLY A 122 14.21 -3.97 9.06
C GLY A 122 15.59 -3.32 9.16
N GLY A 123 15.64 -2.12 9.76
CA GLY A 123 16.87 -1.53 10.26
C GLY A 123 17.28 -2.12 11.61
#